data_AF-A0A1H5A1A7-F1
#
_entry.id   AF-A0A1H5A1A7-F1
#
_cell.length_a   1.000
_cell.length_b   1.000
_cell.length_c   1.000
_cell.angle_alpha   90.00
_cell.angle_beta   90.00
_cell.angle_gamma   90.00
#
_symmetry.space_group_name_H-M   'P 1'
#
loop_
_entity.id
_entity.type
_entity.pdbx_description
1 polymer ?
#
loop_
_entity_poly.entity_id
_entity_poly.type
_entity_poly.pdbx_seq_one_letter_code
_entity_poly.pdbx_strand_id
1 'polypeptide(L)' 'MCSRKEVKRVLDEAIKLGFTVGRASNGHYRFDKPGVQAVFFSSTPGDNRAILNGTAKLRRAAKLAAA' A
#
# COMPACT_ATOMS: atom_id res chain seq x y z
N MET A 1 -8.79 2.79 -14.12
CA MET A 1 -8.53 2.15 -12.79
C MET A 1 -7.65 0.92 -12.97
N CYS A 2 -6.60 0.73 -12.15
CA CYS A 2 -5.87 -0.56 -12.08
C CYS A 2 -6.82 -1.75 -12.09
N SER A 3 -6.39 -2.86 -12.70
CA SER A 3 -7.18 -4.07 -12.67
C SER A 3 -7.42 -4.42 -11.20
N ARG A 4 -8.69 -4.65 -10.83
CA ARG A 4 -9.14 -4.87 -9.45
C ARG A 4 -8.30 -5.91 -8.70
N LYS A 5 -7.69 -6.85 -9.43
CA LYS A 5 -6.82 -7.92 -8.93
C LYS A 5 -5.47 -7.41 -8.39
N GLU A 6 -4.89 -6.38 -8.99
CA GLU A 6 -3.55 -5.93 -8.65
C GLU A 6 -3.55 -5.06 -7.39
N VAL A 7 -4.54 -4.17 -7.29
CA VAL A 7 -4.80 -3.40 -6.06
C VAL A 7 -5.07 -4.36 -4.90
N LYS A 8 -5.85 -5.43 -5.13
CA LYS A 8 -6.09 -6.47 -4.13
C LYS A 8 -4.79 -7.10 -3.64
N ARG A 9 -3.81 -7.36 -4.51
CA ARG A 9 -2.50 -7.91 -4.11
C ARG A 9 -1.73 -6.98 -3.17
N VAL A 10 -1.74 -5.68 -3.43
CA VAL A 10 -1.09 -4.68 -2.55
C VAL A 10 -1.81 -4.60 -1.21
N LEU A 11 -3.14 -4.64 -1.22
CA LEU A 11 -3.97 -4.65 -0.01
C LEU A 11 -3.70 -5.89 0.86
N ASP A 12 -3.67 -7.08 0.25
CA ASP A 12 -3.36 -8.35 0.93
C ASP A 12 -1.97 -8.31 1.58
N GLU A 13 -0.94 -7.82 0.88
CA GLU A 13 0.40 -7.67 1.44
C GLU A 13 0.42 -6.67 2.61
N ALA A 14 -0.30 -5.55 2.50
CA ALA A 14 -0.39 -4.57 3.57
C ALA A 14 -1.02 -5.16 4.83
N ILE A 15 -2.11 -5.92 4.68
CA ILE A 15 -2.79 -6.60 5.79
C ILE A 15 -1.85 -7.63 6.45
N LYS A 16 -1.14 -8.44 5.66
CA LYS A 16 -0.16 -9.41 6.19
C LYS A 16 0.97 -8.75 6.98
N LEU A 17 1.37 -7.55 6.58
CA LEU A 17 2.40 -6.76 7.27
C LEU A 17 1.86 -6.00 8.50
N GLY A 18 0.56 -6.11 8.79
CA GLY A 18 -0.10 -5.46 9.93
C GLY A 18 -0.41 -3.98 9.69
N PHE A 19 -0.54 -3.54 8.44
CA PHE A 19 -1.03 -2.20 8.13
C PHE A 19 -2.56 -2.17 8.12
N THR A 20 -3.09 -1.06 8.63
CA THR A 20 -4.50 -0.68 8.51
C THR A 20 -4.71 0.02 7.18
N VAL A 21 -5.69 -0.43 6.40
CA VAL A 21 -6.03 0.17 5.11
C VAL A 21 -7.19 1.15 5.29
N GLY A 22 -6.94 2.42 5.00
CA GLY A 22 -7.97 3.45 4.82
C GLY A 22 -8.11 3.83 3.34
N ARG A 23 -9.33 4.15 2.88
CA ARG A 23 -9.52 4.74 1.55
C ARG A 23 -9.65 6.25 1.71
N ALA A 24 -8.75 7.01 1.10
CA ALA A 24 -8.84 8.45 1.06
C ALA A 24 -9.96 8.91 0.13
N SER A 25 -10.54 10.07 0.39
CA SER A 25 -11.64 10.68 -0.36
C SER A 25 -11.31 10.93 -1.84
N ASN A 26 -10.03 11.03 -2.21
CA ASN A 26 -9.59 11.14 -3.60
C ASN A 26 -9.45 9.78 -4.34
N GLY A 27 -9.84 8.67 -3.70
CA GLY A 27 -9.75 7.33 -4.27
C GLY A 27 -8.39 6.64 -4.10
N HIS A 28 -7.42 7.27 -3.43
CA HIS A 28 -6.15 6.64 -3.08
C HIS A 28 -6.31 5.75 -1.83
N TYR A 29 -5.46 4.74 -1.72
CA TYR A 29 -5.37 3.92 -0.51
C TYR A 29 -4.30 4.50 0.42
N ARG A 30 -4.62 4.58 1.70
CA ARG A 30 -3.72 4.97 2.77
C ARG A 30 -3.47 3.75 3.63
N PHE A 31 -2.21 3.51 3.95
CA PHE A 31 -1.77 2.41 4.79
C PHE A 31 -1.13 2.98 6.04
N ASP A 32 -1.78 2.79 7.19
CA ASP A 32 -1.33 3.28 8.48
C ASP A 32 -0.84 2.10 9.34
N LYS A 33 0.28 2.27 10.04
CA LYS A 33 0.78 1.31 11.01
C LYS A 33 1.37 2.05 12.21
N PRO A 34 1.09 1.64 13.45
CA PRO A 34 1.69 2.25 14.62
C PRO A 34 3.22 2.16 14.56
N GLY A 35 3.91 3.27 14.83
CA GLY A 35 5.37 3.36 14.79
C GLY A 35 5.97 3.65 13.41
N VAL A 36 5.17 3.89 12.37
CA VAL A 36 5.69 4.21 11.02
C VAL A 36 4.89 5.29 10.32
N GLN A 37 5.53 5.94 9.36
CA GLN A 37 4.87 6.92 8.51
C GLN A 37 3.85 6.26 7.57
N ALA A 38 2.67 6.87 7.48
CA ALA A 38 1.59 6.43 6.62
C ALA A 38 2.04 6.36 5.15
N VAL A 39 1.79 5.23 4.49
CA VAL A 39 2.12 5.02 3.08
C VAL A 39 0.88 5.28 2.24
N PHE A 40 0.97 6.21 1.30
CA PHE A 40 -0.09 6.47 0.33
C PHE A 40 0.16 5.72 -0.97
N PHE A 41 -0.90 5.14 -1.52
CA PHE A 41 -0.89 4.38 -2.76
C PHE A 41 -1.98 4.87 -3.71
N SER A 42 -1.53 5.45 -4.81
CA SER A 42 -2.33 5.80 -5.98
C SER A 42 -1.85 4.96 -7.15
N SER A 43 -2.78 4.42 -7.95
CA SER A 43 -2.39 3.62 -9.11
C SER A 43 -3.33 3.84 -10.28
N THR A 44 -2.72 4.10 -11.43
CA THR A 44 -3.40 4.29 -12.71
C THR A 44 -3.45 2.93 -13.45
N PRO A 45 -4.56 2.60 -14.16
CA PRO A 45 -4.64 1.39 -15.00
C PRO A 45 -3.40 1.19 -15.85
N GLY A 46 -2.82 -0.02 -15.83
CA GLY A 46 -1.64 -0.37 -16.62
C GLY A 46 -0.31 0.02 -15.99
N ASP A 47 -0.30 0.73 -14.86
CA ASP A 47 0.93 1.12 -14.17
C ASP A 47 1.41 0.02 -13.20
N ASN A 48 2.00 -1.03 -13.76
CA ASN A 48 2.63 -2.11 -12.98
C ASN A 48 3.76 -1.60 -12.08
N ARG A 49 4.42 -0.49 -12.44
CA ARG A 49 5.49 0.11 -11.64
C ARG A 49 4.94 0.72 -10.35
N ALA A 50 3.79 1.39 -10.40
CA ALA A 50 3.15 1.91 -9.20
C ALA A 50 2.89 0.81 -8.16
N ILE A 51 2.40 -0.36 -8.60
CA ILE A 51 2.14 -1.54 -7.75
C ILE A 51 3.42 -2.08 -7.11
N LEU A 52 4.47 -2.28 -7.91
CA LEU A 52 5.76 -2.77 -7.42
C LEU A 52 6.39 -1.78 -6.42
N ASN A 53 6.36 -0.49 -6.74
CA ASN A 53 6.87 0.57 -5.89
C ASN A 53 6.06 0.70 -4.58
N GLY A 54 4.73 0.58 -4.66
CA GLY A 54 3.85 0.59 -3.49
C GLY A 54 4.15 -0.58 -2.54
N THR A 55 4.29 -1.78 -3.10
CA THR A 55 4.65 -2.99 -2.33
C THR A 55 6.03 -2.85 -1.68
N ALA A 56 7.02 -2.33 -2.42
CA ALA A 56 8.36 -2.09 -1.90
C ALA A 56 8.37 -1.05 -0.77
N LYS A 57 7.59 0.04 -0.91
CA LYS A 57 7.40 1.04 0.15
C LYS A 57 6.78 0.43 1.40
N LEU A 58 5.74 -0.40 1.26
CA LEU A 58 5.10 -1.10 2.38
C LEU A 58 6.08 -2.01 3.11
N ARG A 59 6.89 -2.79 2.39
CA ARG A 59 7.90 -3.67 3.00
C ARG A 59 8.99 -2.89 3.75
N ARG A 60 9.45 -1.77 3.18
CA ARG A 60 10.42 -0.89 3.85
C ARG A 60 9.84 -0.26 5.12
N ALA A 61 8.61 0.24 5.04
CA ALA A 61 7.89 0.77 6.19
C ALA A 61 7.70 -0.31 7.27
N ALA A 62 7.32 -1.54 6.89
CA ALA A 62 7.20 -2.65 7.83
C ALA A 62 8.52 -2.96 8.55
N LYS A 63 9.63 -2.91 7.83
CA LYS A 63 10.97 -3.13 8.40
C LYS A 63 11.37 -2.01 9.35
N LEU A 64 11.09 -0.75 9.02
CA LEU A 64 11.32 0.38 9.91
C LEU A 64 10.46 0.32 11.19
N ALA A 65 9.26 -0.26 11.09
CA ALA A 65 8.37 -0.47 12.24
C ALA A 65 8.89 -1.50 13.26
N ALA A 66 9.68 -2.45 12.78
CA ALA A 66 10.16 -3.59 13.56
C ALA A 66 11.56 -3.37 14.15
N ALA A 67 12.16 -2.21 13.87
CA ALA A 67 13.45 -1.76 14.40
C ALA A 67 13.21 -0.82 15.59
#